data_AF-A0A9P0D6E6-F1
#
_entry.id   AF-A0A9P0D6E6-F1
#
_cell.length_a   1.000
_cell.length_b   1.000
_cell.length_c   1.000
_cell.angle_alpha   90.00
_cell.angle_beta   90.00
_cell.angle_gamma   90.00
#
_symmetry.space_group_name_H-M   'P 1'
#
loop_
_entity.id
_entity.type
_entity.pdbx_description
1 polymer ?
#
loop_
_entity_poly.entity_id
_entity_poly.type
_entity_poly.pdbx_seq_one_letter_code
_entity_poly.pdbx_strand_id
1 'polypeptide(L)'
;MLEALKPEHFDKVISASRIISGYSEATLSFRSPSLALHMRTILLAASSAARTLLLKKSPILGITDFDSALKHIKGFRELLETNWKFEMGSLALKDLNEKKTTNPQKLPVTQDIILFKNYTQEIAETCVADLKANTNNIQSFKKLTETILALTIILNRKRIGDVQYTKLKSYYQESNDINQEECLNSITEAEKMLSNHFKRIVTIGKGSKPVPILFSKNIQNYLDVLLSVRRNTTFVPQENPFLFALTNSSSKWVDGSSVLRKYAIQCGAKNPSTLTSSRLRKQIATVLQILNLNETEIEQVATFMGHTKKTHEEFYRLPQEVFQIAKIAKLLLMMEKGLGGENKGKTLDEIDCELETWVKNSEKNRSSGSEIDIAEENIMDKDSEGEMADKNNSDNTDKDTEIGVEDMAPKTKKIKKKKETKEENEKKGRMEKAGKDRNIIKCRGSWNGKQKAVMLKFLKNHIKNKISPKKDECVKLQREHPDLFKEKKWVQIKVFIHL
;
A
#
# COMPACT_ATOMS: atom_id res chain seq x y z
N MET A 1 -34.44 16.22 0.77
CA MET A 1 -33.52 15.10 1.12
C MET A 1 -34.28 13.81 1.39
N LEU A 2 -35.07 13.71 2.47
CA LEU A 2 -35.70 12.45 2.91
C LEU A 2 -36.61 11.80 1.85
N GLU A 3 -37.31 12.62 1.08
CA GLU A 3 -38.12 12.16 -0.06
C GLU A 3 -37.31 11.40 -1.12
N ALA A 4 -36.11 11.88 -1.48
CA ALA A 4 -35.21 11.21 -2.41
C ALA A 4 -34.57 9.92 -1.83
N LEU A 5 -34.74 9.66 -0.54
CA LEU A 5 -34.32 8.43 0.14
C LEU A 5 -35.49 7.45 0.35
N LYS A 6 -36.58 7.59 -0.42
CA LYS A 6 -37.65 6.59 -0.52
C LYS A 6 -37.26 5.48 -1.51
N PRO A 7 -37.61 4.20 -1.25
CA PRO A 7 -37.38 3.10 -2.19
C PRO A 7 -37.96 3.36 -3.59
N GLU A 8 -39.13 4.00 -3.67
CA GLU A 8 -39.84 4.41 -4.90
C GLU A 8 -39.04 5.35 -5.82
N HIS A 9 -37.94 5.92 -5.36
CA HIS A 9 -37.10 6.84 -6.13
C HIS A 9 -35.72 6.26 -6.41
N PHE A 10 -35.48 4.98 -6.11
CA PHE A 10 -34.22 4.30 -6.36
C PHE A 10 -33.79 4.41 -7.83
N ASP A 11 -34.66 4.10 -8.78
CA ASP A 11 -34.34 4.13 -10.22
C ASP A 11 -34.05 5.56 -10.72
N LYS A 12 -34.74 6.56 -10.13
CA LYS A 12 -34.45 7.99 -10.39
C LYS A 12 -33.07 8.38 -9.85
N VAL A 13 -32.68 7.87 -8.68
CA VAL A 13 -31.34 8.09 -8.09
C VAL A 13 -30.25 7.38 -8.90
N ILE A 14 -30.49 6.17 -9.41
CA ILE A 14 -29.58 5.49 -10.34
C ILE A 14 -29.43 6.31 -11.63
N SER A 15 -30.53 6.76 -12.23
CA SER A 15 -30.52 7.59 -13.45
C SER A 15 -29.76 8.89 -13.25
N ALA A 16 -30.03 9.62 -12.16
CA ALA A 16 -29.29 10.83 -11.80
C ALA A 16 -27.79 10.54 -11.56
N SER A 17 -27.46 9.40 -10.95
CA SER A 17 -26.06 9.00 -10.71
C SER A 17 -25.32 8.61 -12.00
N ARG A 18 -26.02 7.99 -12.98
CA ARG A 18 -25.50 7.74 -14.34
C ARG A 18 -25.17 9.06 -15.04
N ILE A 19 -26.06 10.06 -14.97
CA ILE A 19 -25.81 11.40 -15.53
C ILE A 19 -24.59 12.07 -14.85
N ILE A 20 -24.56 12.10 -13.51
CA ILE A 20 -23.48 12.74 -12.73
C ILE A 20 -22.10 12.10 -13.01
N SER A 21 -22.06 10.78 -13.22
CA SER A 21 -20.81 10.06 -13.54
C SER A 21 -20.43 10.06 -15.02
N GLY A 22 -21.27 10.67 -15.88
CA GLY A 22 -21.07 10.76 -17.31
C GLY A 22 -21.17 9.39 -18.00
N TYR A 23 -22.20 8.62 -17.69
CA TYR A 23 -22.53 7.37 -18.37
C TYR A 23 -22.94 7.62 -19.83
N SER A 24 -22.34 6.86 -20.75
CA SER A 24 -22.66 6.86 -22.18
C SER A 24 -23.27 5.51 -22.54
N GLU A 25 -24.52 5.53 -23.03
CA GLU A 25 -25.21 4.32 -23.50
C GLU A 25 -24.57 3.75 -24.78
N ALA A 26 -24.07 4.61 -25.67
CA ALA A 26 -23.44 4.20 -26.92
C ALA A 26 -22.11 3.44 -26.73
N THR A 27 -21.36 3.77 -25.69
CA THR A 27 -20.06 3.12 -25.37
C THR A 27 -20.12 2.21 -24.15
N LEU A 28 -21.31 2.08 -23.53
CA LEU A 28 -21.55 1.37 -22.27
C LEU A 28 -20.51 1.67 -21.18
N SER A 29 -20.11 2.94 -21.05
CA SER A 29 -18.99 3.33 -20.19
C SER A 29 -19.20 4.67 -19.48
N PHE A 30 -18.58 4.85 -18.32
CA PHE A 30 -18.59 6.09 -17.55
C PHE A 30 -17.39 6.99 -17.86
N ARG A 31 -17.62 8.30 -18.07
CA ARG A 31 -16.55 9.32 -18.10
C ARG A 31 -15.72 9.26 -16.81
N SER A 32 -16.40 9.20 -15.66
CA SER A 32 -15.79 9.17 -14.32
C SER A 32 -16.25 7.94 -13.50
N PRO A 33 -15.69 6.73 -13.75
CA PRO A 33 -16.14 5.51 -13.07
C PRO A 33 -15.91 5.54 -11.55
N SER A 34 -14.85 6.20 -11.08
CA SER A 34 -14.58 6.43 -9.66
C SER A 34 -15.73 7.16 -8.95
N LEU A 35 -16.39 8.11 -9.65
CA LEU A 35 -17.53 8.85 -9.11
C LEU A 35 -18.77 7.95 -9.02
N ALA A 36 -19.04 7.11 -10.03
CA ALA A 36 -20.12 6.12 -9.98
C ALA A 36 -19.97 5.13 -8.80
N LEU A 37 -18.74 4.71 -8.48
CA LEU A 37 -18.46 3.90 -7.28
C LEU A 37 -18.67 4.71 -5.99
N HIS A 38 -18.15 5.94 -5.92
CA HIS A 38 -18.22 6.77 -4.72
C HIS A 38 -19.62 7.29 -4.39
N MET A 39 -20.49 7.46 -5.39
CA MET A 39 -21.89 7.84 -5.21
C MET A 39 -22.65 6.89 -4.28
N ARG A 40 -22.35 5.57 -4.30
CA ARG A 40 -22.88 4.60 -3.32
C ARG A 40 -22.52 5.00 -1.89
N THR A 41 -21.24 5.31 -1.65
CA THR A 41 -20.71 5.70 -0.34
C THR A 41 -21.35 6.99 0.17
N ILE A 42 -21.53 7.99 -0.72
CA ILE A 42 -22.22 9.24 -0.39
C ILE A 42 -23.67 8.98 -0.01
N LEU A 43 -24.41 8.20 -0.80
CA LEU A 43 -25.83 7.90 -0.55
C LEU A 43 -26.03 7.05 0.71
N LEU A 44 -25.13 6.11 1.01
CA LEU A 44 -25.13 5.36 2.26
C LEU A 44 -24.83 6.26 3.47
N ALA A 45 -23.89 7.21 3.34
CA ALA A 45 -23.58 8.18 4.39
C ALA A 45 -24.77 9.13 4.64
N ALA A 46 -25.40 9.64 3.58
CA ALA A 46 -26.61 10.46 3.66
C ALA A 46 -27.78 9.68 4.31
N SER A 47 -27.99 8.44 3.91
CA SER A 47 -29.00 7.53 4.51
C SER A 47 -28.71 7.28 5.99
N SER A 48 -27.43 7.13 6.38
CA SER A 48 -27.04 6.97 7.77
C SER A 48 -27.28 8.24 8.60
N ALA A 49 -26.89 9.41 8.08
CA ALA A 49 -27.12 10.69 8.75
C ALA A 49 -28.63 10.97 8.94
N ALA A 50 -29.43 10.75 7.89
CA ALA A 50 -30.87 10.88 7.91
C ALA A 50 -31.53 9.90 8.92
N ARG A 51 -31.09 8.63 8.96
CA ARG A 51 -31.51 7.67 10.00
C ARG A 51 -31.16 8.15 11.42
N THR A 52 -29.99 8.72 11.63
CA THR A 52 -29.59 9.28 12.95
C THR A 52 -30.48 10.46 13.35
N LEU A 53 -30.85 11.35 12.41
CA LEU A 53 -31.75 12.47 12.69
C LEU A 53 -33.18 12.02 13.03
N LEU A 54 -33.70 10.99 12.33
CA LEU A 54 -35.01 10.38 12.65
C LEU A 54 -35.00 9.69 14.01
N LEU A 55 -33.97 8.89 14.33
CA LEU A 55 -33.84 8.22 15.64
C LEU A 55 -33.74 9.21 16.80
N LYS A 56 -33.14 10.39 16.58
CA LYS A 56 -33.08 11.48 17.56
C LYS A 56 -34.37 12.33 17.62
N LYS A 57 -35.40 12.00 16.83
CA LYS A 57 -36.63 12.79 16.67
C LYS A 57 -36.35 14.29 16.48
N SER A 58 -35.36 14.62 15.65
CA SER A 58 -34.86 15.99 15.52
C SER A 58 -35.96 16.92 14.97
N PRO A 59 -36.23 18.08 15.63
CA PRO A 59 -37.29 19.00 15.21
C PRO A 59 -37.02 19.63 13.83
N ILE A 60 -35.76 19.62 13.39
CA ILE A 60 -35.30 20.11 12.08
C ILE A 60 -35.98 19.38 10.90
N LEU A 61 -36.49 18.16 11.12
CA LEU A 61 -37.05 17.35 10.04
C LEU A 61 -38.48 17.70 9.64
N GLY A 62 -39.27 18.35 10.52
CA GLY A 62 -40.66 18.71 10.21
C GLY A 62 -41.60 17.54 9.91
N ILE A 63 -41.34 16.36 10.49
CA ILE A 63 -42.09 15.12 10.21
C ILE A 63 -42.96 14.74 11.41
N THR A 64 -44.18 14.27 11.14
CA THR A 64 -45.10 13.68 12.10
C THR A 64 -44.90 12.17 12.26
N ASP A 65 -44.77 11.42 11.16
CA ASP A 65 -44.54 9.97 11.15
C ASP A 65 -43.06 9.59 10.99
N PHE A 66 -42.37 9.47 12.12
CA PHE A 66 -40.97 9.07 12.17
C PHE A 66 -40.74 7.59 11.82
N ASP A 67 -41.70 6.71 12.08
CA ASP A 67 -41.53 5.26 11.92
C ASP A 67 -41.65 4.82 10.45
N SER A 68 -42.60 5.41 9.71
CA SER A 68 -42.69 5.25 8.25
C SER A 68 -41.47 5.82 7.54
N ALA A 69 -41.03 7.03 7.91
CA ALA A 69 -39.80 7.61 7.37
C ALA A 69 -38.56 6.73 7.63
N LEU A 70 -38.47 6.12 8.82
CA LEU A 70 -37.37 5.23 9.19
C LEU A 70 -37.44 3.88 8.44
N LYS A 71 -38.65 3.37 8.15
CA LYS A 71 -38.86 2.21 7.27
C LYS A 71 -38.41 2.50 5.83
N HIS A 72 -38.74 3.67 5.27
CA HIS A 72 -38.31 4.07 3.93
C HIS A 72 -36.78 4.13 3.80
N ILE A 73 -36.08 4.80 4.73
CA ILE A 73 -34.61 4.86 4.69
C ILE A 73 -33.99 3.46 4.83
N LYS A 74 -34.55 2.57 5.67
CA LYS A 74 -34.06 1.19 5.77
C LYS A 74 -34.17 0.46 4.43
N GLY A 75 -35.33 0.49 3.78
CA GLY A 75 -35.54 -0.16 2.48
C GLY A 75 -34.67 0.44 1.37
N PHE A 76 -34.53 1.77 1.32
CA PHE A 76 -33.67 2.42 0.34
C PHE A 76 -32.18 2.08 0.54
N ARG A 77 -31.74 2.02 1.80
CA ARG A 77 -30.38 1.57 2.14
C ARG A 77 -30.15 0.11 1.73
N GLU A 78 -31.12 -0.77 1.94
CA GLU A 78 -31.05 -2.17 1.52
C GLU A 78 -30.86 -2.26 0.00
N LEU A 79 -31.64 -1.52 -0.79
CA LEU A 79 -31.48 -1.42 -2.24
C LEU A 79 -30.10 -0.87 -2.67
N LEU A 80 -29.53 0.12 -1.97
CA LEU A 80 -28.15 0.58 -2.20
C LEU A 80 -27.09 -0.47 -1.86
N GLU A 81 -27.38 -1.37 -0.92
CA GLU A 81 -26.48 -2.44 -0.53
C GLU A 81 -26.55 -3.63 -1.49
N THR A 82 -27.75 -4.01 -1.95
CA THR A 82 -27.99 -5.15 -2.87
C THR A 82 -27.87 -4.79 -4.35
N ASN A 83 -28.60 -3.79 -4.84
CA ASN A 83 -28.84 -3.58 -6.27
C ASN A 83 -27.77 -2.70 -6.94
N TRP A 84 -27.15 -1.78 -6.19
CA TRP A 84 -26.14 -0.87 -6.75
C TRP A 84 -24.97 -1.60 -7.46
N LYS A 85 -24.58 -2.78 -6.96
CA LYS A 85 -23.52 -3.60 -7.57
C LYS A 85 -23.87 -3.96 -9.02
N PHE A 86 -25.13 -4.26 -9.29
CA PHE A 86 -25.60 -4.69 -10.61
C PHE A 86 -25.89 -3.49 -11.52
N GLU A 87 -26.56 -2.46 -11.00
CA GLU A 87 -26.97 -1.28 -11.78
C GLU A 87 -25.81 -0.40 -12.29
N MET A 88 -24.73 -0.27 -11.50
CA MET A 88 -23.59 0.57 -11.87
C MET A 88 -22.25 0.04 -11.34
N GLY A 89 -22.22 -0.58 -10.16
CA GLY A 89 -20.98 -0.89 -9.47
C GLY A 89 -20.04 -1.82 -10.24
N SER A 90 -20.56 -2.86 -10.88
CA SER A 90 -19.75 -3.84 -11.63
C SER A 90 -19.18 -3.22 -12.90
N LEU A 91 -19.97 -2.44 -13.63
CA LEU A 91 -19.53 -1.76 -14.85
C LEU A 91 -18.53 -0.64 -14.54
N ALA A 92 -18.82 0.21 -13.54
CA ALA A 92 -17.90 1.25 -13.10
C ALA A 92 -16.57 0.68 -12.58
N LEU A 93 -16.57 -0.51 -11.96
CA LEU A 93 -15.34 -1.19 -11.56
C LEU A 93 -14.56 -1.75 -12.76
N LYS A 94 -15.26 -2.31 -13.75
CA LYS A 94 -14.66 -2.76 -15.03
C LYS A 94 -13.97 -1.59 -15.73
N ASP A 95 -14.71 -0.52 -16.02
CA ASP A 95 -14.19 0.69 -16.67
C ASP A 95 -13.01 1.30 -15.92
N LEU A 96 -13.07 1.33 -14.58
CA LEU A 96 -12.00 1.85 -13.74
C LEU A 96 -10.72 1.02 -13.89
N ASN A 97 -10.84 -0.30 -14.02
CA ASN A 97 -9.70 -1.19 -14.17
C ASN A 97 -9.15 -1.14 -15.60
N GLU A 98 -10.01 -1.13 -16.63
CA GLU A 98 -9.59 -0.96 -18.02
C GLU A 98 -8.83 0.37 -18.22
N LYS A 99 -9.37 1.49 -17.71
CA LYS A 99 -8.69 2.80 -17.76
C LYS A 99 -7.34 2.82 -17.02
N LYS A 100 -7.19 2.08 -15.91
CA LYS A 100 -5.90 1.92 -15.21
C LYS A 100 -4.90 1.12 -16.03
N THR A 101 -5.34 0.08 -16.74
CA THR A 101 -4.50 -0.75 -17.61
C THR A 101 -4.05 0.02 -18.85
N THR A 102 -4.94 0.78 -19.50
CA THR A 102 -4.59 1.60 -20.67
C THR A 102 -3.62 2.73 -20.32
N ASN A 103 -3.77 3.35 -19.14
CA ASN A 103 -2.93 4.45 -18.68
C ASN A 103 -2.22 4.10 -17.36
N PRO A 104 -1.16 3.26 -17.40
CA PRO A 104 -0.41 2.89 -16.20
C PRO A 104 0.23 4.12 -15.55
N GLN A 105 0.22 4.14 -14.22
CA GLN A 105 0.64 5.31 -13.45
C GLN A 105 2.17 5.51 -13.53
N LYS A 106 2.62 6.40 -14.42
CA LYS A 106 4.04 6.80 -14.57
C LYS A 106 4.64 7.23 -13.22
N LEU A 107 5.67 6.52 -12.78
CA LEU A 107 6.48 6.84 -11.60
C LEU A 107 7.57 7.86 -11.95
N PRO A 108 8.02 8.70 -11.00
CA PRO A 108 9.12 9.62 -11.23
C PRO A 108 10.43 8.87 -11.45
N VAL A 109 11.16 9.27 -12.49
CA VAL A 109 12.49 8.72 -12.80
C VAL A 109 13.50 9.27 -11.80
N THR A 110 14.47 8.45 -11.37
CA THR A 110 15.51 8.86 -10.41
C THR A 110 16.24 10.14 -10.83
N GLN A 111 16.48 10.34 -12.12
CA GLN A 111 17.09 11.55 -12.67
C GLN A 111 16.26 12.81 -12.41
N ASP A 112 14.94 12.78 -12.64
CA ASP A 112 14.04 13.90 -12.37
C ASP A 112 14.01 14.26 -10.87
N ILE A 113 14.16 13.27 -9.99
CA ILE A 113 14.24 13.48 -8.53
C ILE A 113 15.58 14.14 -8.14
N ILE A 114 16.68 13.76 -8.79
CA ILE A 114 18.00 14.39 -8.57
C ILE A 114 17.98 15.85 -9.05
N LEU A 115 17.46 16.10 -10.25
CA LEU A 115 17.29 17.46 -10.80
C LEU A 115 16.47 18.35 -9.86
N PHE A 116 15.31 17.86 -9.38
CA PHE A 116 14.51 18.56 -8.38
C PHE A 116 15.31 18.86 -7.11
N LYS A 117 16.00 17.85 -6.55
CA LYS A 117 16.75 18.00 -5.30
C LYS A 117 17.82 19.09 -5.43
N ASN A 118 18.62 19.04 -6.48
CA ASN A 118 19.72 19.97 -6.70
C ASN A 118 19.19 21.40 -6.88
N TYR A 119 18.22 21.59 -7.77
CA TYR A 119 17.55 22.88 -8.00
C TYR A 119 16.95 23.49 -6.71
N THR A 120 16.29 22.66 -5.90
CA THR A 120 15.69 23.10 -4.63
C THR A 120 16.76 23.45 -3.59
N GLN A 121 17.91 22.77 -3.61
CA GLN A 121 19.05 23.04 -2.74
C GLN A 121 19.75 24.35 -3.12
N GLU A 122 19.98 24.61 -4.41
CA GLU A 122 20.54 25.86 -4.93
C GLU A 122 19.69 27.08 -4.53
N ILE A 123 18.35 26.98 -4.62
CA ILE A 123 17.44 28.03 -4.14
C ILE A 123 17.55 28.20 -2.62
N ALA A 124 17.64 27.10 -1.84
CA ALA A 124 17.78 27.18 -0.39
C ALA A 124 19.08 27.89 0.02
N GLU A 125 20.20 27.56 -0.64
CA GLU A 125 21.51 28.17 -0.40
C GLU A 125 21.52 29.66 -0.78
N THR A 126 20.93 30.01 -1.92
CA THR A 126 20.73 31.42 -2.33
C THR A 126 19.90 32.19 -1.30
N CYS A 127 18.76 31.64 -0.87
CA CYS A 127 17.90 32.30 0.12
C CYS A 127 18.57 32.42 1.49
N VAL A 128 19.45 31.49 1.87
CA VAL A 128 20.27 31.60 3.09
C VAL A 128 21.32 32.68 2.98
N ALA A 129 21.95 32.86 1.81
CA ALA A 129 22.86 33.98 1.56
C ALA A 129 22.12 35.33 1.65
N ASP A 130 20.96 35.45 0.97
CA ASP A 130 20.11 36.64 1.02
C ASP A 130 19.71 37.03 2.45
N LEU A 131 19.29 36.05 3.26
CA LEU A 131 18.83 36.28 4.63
C LEU A 131 19.97 36.60 5.61
N LYS A 132 21.18 36.13 5.33
CA LYS A 132 22.39 36.54 6.07
C LYS A 132 22.83 37.96 5.72
N ALA A 133 22.63 38.39 4.48
CA ALA A 133 22.91 39.76 4.03
C ALA A 133 21.82 40.75 4.46
N ASN A 134 20.54 40.34 4.41
CA ASN A 134 19.39 41.14 4.80
C ASN A 134 18.32 40.28 5.50
N THR A 135 18.37 40.30 6.84
CA THR A 135 17.44 39.61 7.74
C THR A 135 15.96 39.96 7.49
N ASN A 136 15.67 41.14 6.93
CA ASN A 136 14.31 41.61 6.68
C ASN A 136 13.76 41.23 5.29
N ASN A 137 14.41 40.31 4.56
CA ASN A 137 13.92 39.82 3.27
C ASN A 137 12.83 38.73 3.44
N ILE A 138 11.57 39.18 3.52
CA ILE A 138 10.40 38.28 3.64
C ILE A 138 10.25 37.30 2.45
N GLN A 139 10.73 37.64 1.25
CA GLN A 139 10.59 36.76 0.08
C GLN A 139 11.57 35.59 0.13
N SER A 140 12.83 35.84 0.49
CA SER A 140 13.81 34.78 0.70
C SER A 140 13.46 33.93 1.94
N PHE A 141 12.82 34.50 2.98
CA PHE A 141 12.23 33.72 4.09
C PHE A 141 11.11 32.77 3.63
N LYS A 142 10.17 33.24 2.80
CA LYS A 142 9.11 32.39 2.22
C LYS A 142 9.71 31.26 1.37
N LYS A 143 10.56 31.61 0.40
CA LYS A 143 11.22 30.64 -0.48
C LYS A 143 12.01 29.60 0.33
N LEU A 144 12.78 30.02 1.34
CA LEU A 144 13.52 29.11 2.22
C LEU A 144 12.59 28.15 2.99
N THR A 145 11.45 28.64 3.49
CA THR A 145 10.46 27.78 4.16
C THR A 145 9.90 26.71 3.20
N GLU A 146 9.60 27.10 1.96
CA GLU A 146 9.12 26.20 0.91
C GLU A 146 10.19 25.17 0.48
N THR A 147 11.45 25.59 0.25
CA THR A 147 12.52 24.67 -0.18
C THR A 147 12.90 23.68 0.89
N ILE A 148 13.00 24.09 2.16
CA ILE A 148 13.25 23.17 3.28
C ILE A 148 12.10 22.15 3.37
N LEU A 149 10.83 22.57 3.27
CA LEU A 149 9.69 21.64 3.26
C LEU A 149 9.78 20.62 2.12
N ALA A 150 10.07 21.08 0.89
CA ALA A 150 10.21 20.22 -0.27
C ALA A 150 11.37 19.20 -0.12
N LEU A 151 12.54 19.67 0.31
CA LEU A 151 13.71 18.82 0.59
C LEU A 151 13.41 17.79 1.68
N THR A 152 12.71 18.16 2.76
CA THR A 152 12.32 17.21 3.82
C THR A 152 11.33 16.17 3.33
N ILE A 153 10.31 16.55 2.54
CA ILE A 153 9.34 15.60 1.96
C ILE A 153 10.04 14.61 1.03
N ILE A 154 10.93 15.11 0.16
CA ILE A 154 11.68 14.29 -0.78
C ILE A 154 12.62 13.35 -0.05
N LEU A 155 13.49 13.84 0.84
CA LEU A 155 14.44 13.04 1.61
C LEU A 155 13.75 11.86 2.31
N ASN A 156 12.63 12.10 2.97
CA ASN A 156 11.94 11.09 3.77
C ASN A 156 10.95 10.22 2.97
N ARG A 157 10.63 10.60 1.71
CA ARG A 157 9.59 9.97 0.88
C ARG A 157 8.25 9.79 1.65
N LYS A 158 7.86 10.82 2.42
CA LYS A 158 6.67 10.79 3.29
C LYS A 158 5.42 11.33 2.62
N ARG A 159 4.24 11.12 3.24
CA ARG A 159 3.04 11.88 2.86
C ARG A 159 3.27 13.35 3.22
N ILE A 160 2.73 14.25 2.42
CA ILE A 160 2.84 15.70 2.64
C ILE A 160 2.33 16.09 4.03
N GLY A 161 1.17 15.54 4.43
CA GLY A 161 0.59 15.75 5.76
C GLY A 161 1.54 15.39 6.92
N ASP A 162 2.27 14.28 6.82
CA ASP A 162 3.18 13.84 7.89
C ASP A 162 4.30 14.89 8.14
N VAL A 163 4.70 15.64 7.10
CA VAL A 163 5.80 16.62 7.18
C VAL A 163 5.31 18.04 7.41
N GLN A 164 4.31 18.53 6.65
CA GLN A 164 3.87 19.92 6.71
C GLN A 164 3.26 20.30 8.08
N TYR A 165 2.67 19.33 8.79
CA TYR A 165 2.11 19.51 10.12
C TYR A 165 3.14 19.40 11.26
N THR A 166 4.43 19.25 10.94
CA THR A 166 5.51 19.20 11.95
C THR A 166 5.44 20.44 12.84
N LYS A 167 5.39 20.22 14.17
CA LYS A 167 5.36 21.31 15.16
C LYS A 167 6.75 21.74 15.55
N LEU A 168 6.94 23.03 15.79
CA LEU A 168 8.19 23.62 16.24
C LEU A 168 8.69 22.99 17.55
N LYS A 169 7.78 22.71 18.50
CA LYS A 169 8.10 22.00 19.74
C LYS A 169 8.71 20.62 19.49
N SER A 170 8.19 19.87 18.51
CA SER A 170 8.70 18.54 18.14
C SER A 170 10.05 18.57 17.42
N TYR A 171 10.48 19.73 16.90
CA TYR A 171 11.84 19.90 16.36
C TYR A 171 12.87 20.22 17.45
N TYR A 172 12.47 20.93 18.51
CA TYR A 172 13.34 21.22 19.67
C TYR A 172 13.35 20.10 20.72
N GLN A 173 12.38 19.18 20.70
CA GLN A 173 12.45 17.95 21.48
C GLN A 173 13.59 17.07 20.95
N GLU A 174 14.71 17.09 21.65
CA GLU A 174 15.81 16.15 21.44
C GLU A 174 15.36 14.75 21.84
N SER A 175 15.47 13.79 20.92
CA SER A 175 15.25 12.38 21.23
C SER A 175 16.48 11.83 21.96
N ASN A 176 16.59 12.13 23.27
CA ASN A 176 17.68 11.68 24.14
C ASN A 176 17.68 10.16 24.41
N ASP A 177 16.72 9.42 23.84
CA ASP A 177 16.57 7.96 23.95
C ASP A 177 17.66 7.14 23.20
N ILE A 178 18.59 7.77 22.48
CA ILE A 178 19.70 7.06 21.78
C ILE A 178 20.90 6.83 22.73
N ASN A 179 20.85 7.29 23.98
CA ASN A 179 21.88 7.05 25.01
C ASN A 179 21.85 5.62 25.58
N GLN A 180 21.69 4.61 24.73
CA GLN A 180 22.07 3.22 25.01
C GLN A 180 23.38 2.94 24.29
N GLU A 181 24.51 3.09 25.00
CA GLU A 181 25.86 2.84 24.45
C GLU A 181 25.98 1.43 23.86
N GLU A 182 25.30 0.43 24.44
CA GLU A 182 25.20 -0.93 23.90
C GLU A 182 24.59 -0.99 22.48
N CYS A 183 23.58 -0.15 22.20
CA CYS A 183 22.99 -0.05 20.87
C CYS A 183 23.91 0.68 19.89
N LEU A 184 24.65 1.70 20.34
CA LEU A 184 25.68 2.32 19.51
C LEU A 184 26.81 1.32 19.22
N ASN A 185 27.20 0.49 20.18
CA ASN A 185 28.28 -0.50 20.02
C ASN A 185 27.92 -1.69 19.12
N SER A 186 26.64 -1.96 18.86
CA SER A 186 26.20 -3.00 17.90
C SER A 186 26.05 -2.50 16.46
N ILE A 187 26.24 -1.19 16.23
CA ILE A 187 26.07 -0.52 14.94
C ILE A 187 27.45 -0.22 14.30
N THR A 188 27.55 -0.34 12.96
CA THR A 188 28.80 -0.11 12.23
C THR A 188 29.26 1.35 12.26
N GLU A 189 30.55 1.61 12.01
CA GLU A 189 31.07 2.99 11.99
C GLU A 189 30.39 3.88 10.94
N ALA A 190 30.06 3.33 9.77
CA ALA A 190 29.32 4.05 8.73
C ALA A 190 27.92 4.45 9.20
N GLU A 191 27.20 3.53 9.87
CA GLU A 191 25.88 3.80 10.44
C GLU A 191 25.94 4.78 11.62
N LYS A 192 26.99 4.76 12.45
CA LYS A 192 27.26 5.78 13.48
C LYS A 192 27.47 7.17 12.88
N MET A 193 28.23 7.27 11.78
CA MET A 193 28.40 8.53 11.06
C MET A 193 27.05 9.02 10.48
N LEU A 194 26.23 8.11 9.94
CA LEU A 194 24.90 8.45 9.43
C LEU A 194 23.94 8.88 10.55
N SER A 195 23.91 8.21 11.71
CA SER A 195 23.05 8.60 12.83
C SER A 195 23.40 10.00 13.36
N ASN A 196 24.69 10.35 13.38
CA ASN A 196 25.15 11.70 13.74
C ASN A 196 24.84 12.75 12.67
N HIS A 197 24.77 12.37 11.39
CA HIS A 197 24.46 13.28 10.29
C HIS A 197 22.95 13.60 10.15
N PHE A 198 22.06 12.74 10.65
CA PHE A 198 20.61 12.90 10.53
C PHE A 198 19.92 13.10 11.87
N LYS A 199 19.37 14.31 12.11
CA LYS A 199 18.48 14.56 13.25
C LYS A 199 17.14 13.88 13.00
N ARG A 200 16.76 12.96 13.89
CA ARG A 200 15.46 12.28 13.90
C ARG A 200 14.50 13.01 14.83
N ILE A 201 13.28 13.27 14.35
CA ILE A 201 12.14 13.68 15.19
C ILE A 201 10.98 12.70 15.00
N VAL A 202 10.04 12.68 15.94
CA VAL A 202 8.81 11.87 15.84
C VAL A 202 7.60 12.79 15.87
N THR A 203 6.73 12.66 14.87
CA THR A 203 5.44 13.34 14.77
C THR A 203 4.29 12.34 14.90
N ILE A 204 3.05 12.81 15.00
CA ILE A 204 1.86 11.95 15.06
C ILE A 204 1.11 12.03 13.73
N GLY A 205 1.04 10.91 13.01
CA GLY A 205 0.37 10.79 11.72
C GLY A 205 -1.08 10.27 11.82
N LYS A 206 -1.67 9.95 10.67
CA LYS A 206 -3.04 9.42 10.55
C LYS A 206 -3.23 8.18 11.45
N GLY A 207 -4.28 8.20 12.28
CA GLY A 207 -4.59 7.11 13.22
C GLY A 207 -3.71 7.10 14.49
N SER A 208 -3.19 8.26 14.90
CA SER A 208 -2.36 8.44 16.11
C SER A 208 -1.07 7.63 16.13
N LYS A 209 -0.56 7.22 14.96
CA LYS A 209 0.69 6.46 14.86
C LYS A 209 1.90 7.40 14.93
N PRO A 210 2.98 7.03 15.64
CA PRO A 210 4.23 7.78 15.60
C PRO A 210 4.87 7.67 14.21
N VAL A 211 5.34 8.79 13.68
CA VAL A 211 5.92 8.88 12.34
C VAL A 211 7.30 9.56 12.44
N PRO A 212 8.41 8.83 12.24
CA PRO A 212 9.74 9.42 12.26
C PRO A 212 9.98 10.28 11.01
N ILE A 213 10.70 11.38 11.18
CA ILE A 213 11.17 12.28 10.12
C ILE A 213 12.66 12.57 10.37
N LEU A 214 13.47 12.47 9.32
CA LEU A 214 14.91 12.71 9.33
C LEU A 214 15.23 14.07 8.67
N PHE A 215 16.17 14.80 9.26
CA PHE A 215 16.69 16.05 8.76
C PHE A 215 18.20 15.90 8.56
N SER A 216 18.68 15.95 7.31
CA SER A 216 20.13 15.95 7.02
C SER A 216 20.79 17.22 7.57
N LYS A 217 22.11 17.20 7.76
CA LYS A 217 22.83 18.35 8.32
C LYS A 217 22.63 19.64 7.51
N ASN A 218 22.59 19.56 6.17
CA ASN A 218 22.27 20.72 5.32
C ASN A 218 20.89 21.32 5.64
N ILE A 219 19.86 20.47 5.75
CA ILE A 219 18.49 20.93 6.08
C ILE A 219 18.43 21.49 7.50
N GLN A 220 19.18 20.94 8.46
CA GLN A 220 19.33 21.51 9.80
C GLN A 220 19.94 22.92 9.74
N ASN A 221 21.06 23.10 9.01
CA ASN A 221 21.71 24.39 8.86
C ASN A 221 20.77 25.45 8.23
N TYR A 222 19.97 25.05 7.23
CA TYR A 222 18.95 25.93 6.63
C TYR A 222 17.83 26.26 7.62
N LEU A 223 17.38 25.29 8.43
CA LEU A 223 16.40 25.49 9.50
C LEU A 223 16.93 26.41 10.61
N ASP A 224 18.20 26.33 10.98
CA ASP A 224 18.77 27.17 12.03
C ASP A 224 18.81 28.65 11.59
N VAL A 225 19.08 28.92 10.31
CA VAL A 225 18.92 30.25 9.70
C VAL A 225 17.44 30.67 9.65
N LEU A 226 16.54 29.79 9.20
CA LEU A 226 15.10 30.10 9.16
C LEU A 226 14.55 30.43 10.57
N LEU A 227 14.97 29.68 11.59
CA LEU A 227 14.49 29.80 12.96
C LEU A 227 15.11 31.00 13.69
N SER A 228 16.35 31.38 13.38
CA SER A 228 16.93 32.64 13.89
C SER A 228 16.25 33.87 13.29
N VAL A 229 16.05 33.91 11.96
CA VAL A 229 15.26 34.98 11.32
C VAL A 229 13.85 35.04 11.89
N ARG A 230 13.18 33.90 12.06
CA ARG A 230 11.82 33.83 12.63
C ARG A 230 11.73 34.38 14.06
N ARG A 231 12.76 34.22 14.90
CA ARG A 231 12.80 34.79 16.26
C ARG A 231 12.99 36.31 16.24
N ASN A 232 13.71 36.82 15.24
CA ASN A 232 14.15 38.21 15.16
C ASN A 232 13.24 39.09 14.27
N THR A 233 12.17 38.54 13.69
CA THR A 233 11.28 39.23 12.74
C THR A 233 9.81 38.97 13.04
N THR A 234 8.92 39.83 12.53
CA THR A 234 7.46 39.71 12.68
C THR A 234 6.79 38.86 11.58
N PHE A 235 7.57 38.19 10.72
CA PHE A 235 7.05 37.45 9.57
C PHE A 235 6.13 36.29 9.92
N VAL A 236 6.27 35.72 11.13
CA VAL A 236 5.42 34.63 11.62
C VAL A 236 5.05 34.94 13.07
N PRO A 237 3.75 35.05 13.41
CA PRO A 237 3.31 35.23 14.79
C PRO A 237 3.79 34.10 15.72
N GLN A 238 4.08 34.42 16.98
CA GLN A 238 4.62 33.48 17.97
C GLN A 238 3.64 32.34 18.30
N GLU A 239 2.34 32.59 18.09
CA GLU A 239 1.25 31.64 18.31
C GLU A 239 1.29 30.46 17.31
N ASN A 240 1.96 30.63 16.16
CA ASN A 240 1.98 29.62 15.11
C ASN A 240 2.81 28.39 15.51
N PRO A 241 2.21 27.21 15.72
CA PRO A 241 2.91 26.05 16.26
C PRO A 241 3.73 25.28 15.21
N PHE A 242 3.57 25.58 13.91
CA PHE A 242 4.17 24.81 12.82
C PHE A 242 5.63 25.19 12.59
N LEU A 243 6.45 24.20 12.22
CA LEU A 243 7.83 24.39 11.77
C LEU A 243 7.84 25.13 10.42
N PHE A 244 7.03 24.64 9.47
CA PHE A 244 6.82 25.20 8.13
C PHE A 244 5.64 26.18 8.11
N ALA A 245 5.73 27.23 8.93
CA ALA A 245 4.68 28.22 9.10
C ALA A 245 4.50 29.11 7.86
N LEU A 246 3.25 29.44 7.51
CA LEU A 246 2.96 30.44 6.49
C LEU A 246 3.17 31.86 7.06
N THR A 247 3.87 32.71 6.31
CA THR A 247 4.08 34.12 6.72
C THR A 247 2.78 34.86 6.94
N ASN A 248 2.76 35.81 7.88
CA ASN A 248 1.62 36.65 8.26
C ASN A 248 0.38 35.83 8.69
N SER A 249 0.56 34.58 9.14
CA SER A 249 -0.52 33.70 9.58
C SER A 249 -0.22 33.09 10.95
N SER A 250 -1.14 33.24 11.91
CA SER A 250 -1.00 32.69 13.28
C SER A 250 -1.29 31.19 13.38
N SER A 251 -1.93 30.58 12.38
CA SER A 251 -2.41 29.18 12.47
C SER A 251 -2.25 28.36 11.18
N LYS A 252 -1.60 28.90 10.14
CA LYS A 252 -1.43 28.22 8.84
C LYS A 252 0.01 27.76 8.61
N TRP A 253 0.14 26.68 7.86
CA TRP A 253 1.39 26.09 7.36
C TRP A 253 1.50 26.32 5.84
N VAL A 254 2.70 26.07 5.29
CA VAL A 254 2.94 26.06 3.85
C VAL A 254 2.39 24.77 3.23
N ASP A 255 1.56 24.87 2.18
CA ASP A 255 1.06 23.70 1.45
C ASP A 255 2.19 23.03 0.63
N GLY A 256 2.57 21.82 1.06
CA GLY A 256 3.59 21.05 0.35
C GLY A 256 3.17 20.56 -1.04
N SER A 257 1.86 20.48 -1.36
CA SER A 257 1.39 20.04 -2.67
C SER A 257 1.67 21.08 -3.75
N SER A 258 1.26 22.33 -3.49
CA SER A 258 1.57 23.50 -4.32
C SER A 258 3.08 23.70 -4.47
N VAL A 259 3.84 23.60 -3.38
CA VAL A 259 5.30 23.76 -3.38
C VAL A 259 6.01 22.70 -4.24
N LEU A 260 5.66 21.41 -4.09
CA LEU A 260 6.23 20.37 -4.94
C LEU A 260 5.88 20.60 -6.42
N ARG A 261 4.62 20.97 -6.73
CA ARG A 261 4.17 21.25 -8.09
C ARG A 261 4.95 22.42 -8.72
N LYS A 262 5.14 23.50 -7.97
CA LYS A 262 5.91 24.69 -8.36
C LYS A 262 7.35 24.33 -8.72
N TYR A 263 8.09 23.70 -7.81
CA TYR A 263 9.50 23.39 -8.04
C TYR A 263 9.71 22.25 -9.05
N ALA A 264 8.74 21.34 -9.23
CA ALA A 264 8.80 20.29 -10.25
C ALA A 264 8.72 20.84 -11.69
N ILE A 265 7.96 21.91 -11.90
CA ILE A 265 7.89 22.61 -13.18
C ILE A 265 9.18 23.40 -13.43
N GLN A 266 9.73 24.01 -12.37
CA GLN A 266 10.89 24.90 -12.47
C GLN A 266 12.24 24.18 -12.56
N CYS A 267 12.38 22.94 -12.09
CA CYS A 267 13.65 22.21 -12.09
C CYS A 267 14.04 21.55 -13.43
N GLY A 268 13.24 21.72 -14.49
CA GLY A 268 13.52 21.13 -15.81
C GLY A 268 13.39 19.60 -15.87
N ALA A 269 12.64 18.98 -14.95
CA ALA A 269 12.35 17.54 -14.99
C ALA A 269 11.60 17.15 -16.27
N LYS A 270 11.87 15.95 -16.81
CA LYS A 270 11.20 15.45 -18.02
C LYS A 270 9.71 15.21 -17.81
N ASN A 271 9.31 14.77 -16.61
CA ASN A 271 7.91 14.54 -16.27
C ASN A 271 7.52 15.22 -14.93
N PRO A 272 7.34 16.56 -14.89
CA PRO A 272 7.03 17.30 -13.66
C PRO A 272 5.81 16.76 -12.90
N SER A 273 4.78 16.31 -13.62
CA SER A 273 3.55 15.73 -13.06
C SER A 273 3.76 14.41 -12.31
N THR A 274 4.94 13.80 -12.41
CA THR A 274 5.32 12.59 -11.65
C THR A 274 5.93 12.89 -10.28
N LEU A 275 6.42 14.11 -10.04
CA LEU A 275 7.15 14.50 -8.83
C LEU A 275 6.20 14.89 -7.67
N THR A 276 5.23 14.02 -7.39
CA THR A 276 4.30 14.17 -6.27
C THR A 276 4.65 13.22 -5.12
N SER A 277 4.38 13.61 -3.88
CA SER A 277 4.62 12.79 -2.69
C SER A 277 4.03 11.36 -2.79
N SER A 278 2.82 11.21 -3.36
CA SER A 278 2.19 9.90 -3.53
C SER A 278 2.92 9.01 -4.54
N ARG A 279 3.48 9.58 -5.62
CA ARG A 279 4.26 8.83 -6.60
C ARG A 279 5.70 8.59 -6.14
N LEU A 280 6.32 9.54 -5.44
CA LEU A 280 7.63 9.37 -4.78
C LEU A 280 7.60 8.23 -3.75
N ARG A 281 6.50 8.08 -3.01
CA ARG A 281 6.25 6.94 -2.10
C ARG A 281 6.15 5.60 -2.82
N LYS A 282 5.52 5.56 -4.00
CA LYS A 282 5.50 4.36 -4.84
C LYS A 282 6.89 4.05 -5.39
N GLN A 283 7.61 5.06 -5.87
CA GLN A 283 8.96 4.93 -6.43
C GLN A 283 9.96 4.35 -5.44
N ILE A 284 10.00 4.81 -4.18
CA ILE A 284 10.90 4.21 -3.19
C ILE A 284 10.57 2.73 -2.97
N ALA A 285 9.30 2.37 -2.86
CA ALA A 285 8.91 0.99 -2.62
C ALA A 285 9.09 0.07 -3.84
N THR A 286 9.06 0.62 -5.06
CA THR A 286 9.57 -0.04 -6.26
C THR A 286 11.08 -0.31 -6.14
N VAL A 287 11.88 0.69 -5.74
CA VAL A 287 13.33 0.49 -5.54
C VAL A 287 13.62 -0.53 -4.44
N LEU A 288 12.89 -0.52 -3.32
CA LEU A 288 13.03 -1.47 -2.20
C LEU A 288 12.72 -2.93 -2.56
N GLN A 289 12.11 -3.20 -3.72
CA GLN A 289 11.90 -4.56 -4.24
C GLN A 289 12.94 -4.98 -5.28
N ILE A 290 13.62 -4.02 -5.91
CA ILE A 290 14.80 -4.27 -6.74
C ILE A 290 16.01 -4.52 -5.84
N LEU A 291 16.09 -3.80 -4.72
CA LEU A 291 16.97 -4.13 -3.61
C LEU A 291 16.48 -5.44 -2.98
N ASN A 292 17.35 -6.46 -2.94
CA ASN A 292 17.02 -7.79 -2.42
C ASN A 292 17.05 -7.81 -0.88
N LEU A 293 16.18 -7.00 -0.27
CA LEU A 293 16.10 -6.80 1.18
C LEU A 293 15.48 -8.00 1.89
N ASN A 294 15.98 -8.29 3.09
CA ASN A 294 15.40 -9.33 3.94
C ASN A 294 14.10 -8.88 4.62
N GLU A 295 13.38 -9.84 5.19
CA GLU A 295 12.05 -9.64 5.77
C GLU A 295 12.05 -8.62 6.93
N THR A 296 13.16 -8.54 7.68
CA THR A 296 13.37 -7.59 8.77
C THR A 296 13.67 -6.17 8.28
N GLU A 297 14.46 -6.00 7.22
CA GLU A 297 14.72 -4.70 6.58
C GLU A 297 13.45 -4.12 5.98
N ILE A 298 12.63 -4.95 5.32
CA ILE A 298 11.33 -4.54 4.78
C ILE A 298 10.40 -4.09 5.91
N GLU A 299 10.39 -4.77 7.07
CA GLU A 299 9.60 -4.35 8.23
C GLU A 299 10.11 -3.03 8.85
N GLN A 300 11.42 -2.85 8.96
CA GLN A 300 12.02 -1.59 9.41
C GLN A 300 11.66 -0.43 8.47
N VAL A 301 11.74 -0.61 7.15
CA VAL A 301 11.42 0.45 6.19
C VAL A 301 9.91 0.71 6.12
N ALA A 302 9.05 -0.33 6.20
CA ALA A 302 7.60 -0.15 6.28
C ALA A 302 7.20 0.63 7.54
N THR A 303 7.82 0.29 8.68
CA THR A 303 7.66 1.01 9.96
C THR A 303 8.15 2.45 9.85
N PHE A 304 9.33 2.67 9.26
CA PHE A 304 9.83 4.00 8.98
C PHE A 304 8.84 4.79 8.11
N MET A 305 8.27 4.20 7.05
CA MET A 305 7.29 4.86 6.18
C MET A 305 5.91 5.07 6.82
N GLY A 306 5.60 4.44 7.96
CA GLY A 306 4.33 4.59 8.69
C GLY A 306 3.23 3.61 8.27
N HIS A 307 3.59 2.46 7.69
CA HIS A 307 2.65 1.41 7.26
C HIS A 307 2.92 0.09 7.98
N THR A 308 1.93 -0.80 7.99
CA THR A 308 2.21 -2.21 8.32
C THR A 308 2.89 -2.87 7.12
N LYS A 309 3.70 -3.90 7.37
CA LYS A 309 4.32 -4.71 6.32
C LYS A 309 3.31 -5.21 5.28
N LYS A 310 2.15 -5.73 5.71
CA LYS A 310 1.07 -6.17 4.81
C LYS A 310 0.58 -5.03 3.88
N THR A 311 0.33 -3.84 4.42
CA THR A 311 -0.02 -2.66 3.59
C THR A 311 1.12 -2.27 2.65
N HIS A 312 2.38 -2.46 3.05
CA HIS A 312 3.53 -2.23 2.16
C HIS A 312 3.57 -3.26 1.01
N GLU A 313 3.34 -4.54 1.30
CA GLU A 313 3.30 -5.65 0.32
C GLU A 313 2.10 -5.58 -0.64
N GLU A 314 0.98 -4.97 -0.23
CA GLU A 314 -0.23 -4.83 -1.06
C GLU A 314 -0.18 -3.58 -1.95
N PHE A 315 0.27 -2.44 -1.44
CA PHE A 315 0.26 -1.17 -2.17
C PHE A 315 1.45 -0.95 -3.12
N TYR A 316 2.53 -1.72 -2.96
CA TYR A 316 3.81 -1.41 -3.61
C TYR A 316 4.44 -2.54 -4.40
N ARG A 317 3.73 -3.63 -4.69
CA ARG A 317 4.22 -4.57 -5.71
C ARG A 317 4.64 -3.78 -6.94
N LEU A 318 5.85 -4.08 -7.44
CA LEU A 318 6.33 -3.63 -8.74
C LEU A 318 5.25 -3.85 -9.81
N PRO A 319 5.43 -3.36 -11.04
CA PRO A 319 4.84 -4.02 -12.19
C PRO A 319 5.33 -5.48 -12.16
N GLN A 320 4.55 -6.37 -11.52
CA GLN A 320 4.86 -7.79 -11.43
C GLN A 320 5.08 -8.26 -12.87
N GLU A 321 4.18 -7.84 -13.76
CA GLU A 321 4.38 -7.62 -15.21
C GLU A 321 5.80 -7.86 -15.72
N VAL A 322 6.84 -7.06 -15.44
CA VAL A 322 8.16 -7.29 -16.07
C VAL A 322 8.84 -8.56 -15.56
N PHE A 323 8.89 -8.77 -14.24
CA PHE A 323 9.48 -9.98 -13.63
C PHE A 323 8.61 -11.23 -13.87
N GLN A 324 7.31 -11.05 -13.99
CA GLN A 324 6.30 -12.07 -14.24
C GLN A 324 6.33 -12.46 -15.72
N ILE A 325 6.45 -11.52 -16.65
CA ILE A 325 6.70 -11.79 -18.07
C ILE A 325 8.02 -12.55 -18.19
N ALA A 326 9.11 -12.10 -17.56
CA ALA A 326 10.38 -12.82 -17.63
C ALA A 326 10.28 -14.26 -17.05
N LYS A 327 9.77 -14.42 -15.82
CA LYS A 327 9.68 -15.74 -15.16
C LYS A 327 8.60 -16.65 -15.77
N ILE A 328 7.46 -16.12 -16.22
CA ILE A 328 6.42 -16.90 -16.91
C ILE A 328 6.84 -17.22 -18.35
N ALA A 329 7.43 -16.29 -19.11
CA ALA A 329 7.95 -16.61 -20.45
C ALA A 329 9.04 -17.70 -20.37
N LYS A 330 9.96 -17.60 -19.40
CA LYS A 330 10.93 -18.66 -19.10
C LYS A 330 10.26 -20.01 -18.80
N LEU A 331 9.19 -20.02 -17.99
CA LEU A 331 8.40 -21.22 -17.68
C LEU A 331 7.67 -21.78 -18.91
N LEU A 332 7.01 -20.93 -19.69
CA LEU A 332 6.26 -21.31 -20.90
C LEU A 332 7.20 -21.86 -21.99
N LEU A 333 8.33 -21.20 -22.25
CA LEU A 333 9.37 -21.67 -23.17
C LEU A 333 10.01 -22.99 -22.72
N MET A 334 10.12 -23.22 -21.40
CA MET A 334 10.57 -24.51 -20.85
C MET A 334 9.52 -25.62 -21.04
N MET A 335 8.22 -25.29 -20.91
CA MET A 335 7.12 -26.23 -21.15
C MET A 335 6.98 -26.58 -22.63
N GLU A 336 7.05 -25.59 -23.53
CA GLU A 336 7.00 -25.77 -24.99
C GLU A 336 8.06 -26.75 -25.51
N LYS A 337 9.25 -26.76 -24.89
CA LYS A 337 10.38 -27.61 -25.27
C LYS A 337 10.46 -28.94 -24.51
N GLY A 338 9.48 -29.28 -23.66
CA GLY A 338 9.47 -30.52 -22.89
C GLY A 338 10.47 -30.59 -21.72
N LEU A 339 11.28 -29.56 -21.49
CA LEU A 339 12.32 -29.49 -20.45
C LEU A 339 11.79 -29.41 -19.00
N GLY A 340 10.45 -29.43 -18.82
CA GLY A 340 9.80 -29.45 -17.52
C GLY A 340 10.06 -30.72 -16.69
N GLY A 341 10.39 -31.84 -17.34
CA GLY A 341 10.79 -33.07 -16.64
C GLY A 341 12.18 -33.00 -16.02
N GLU A 342 13.14 -32.42 -16.74
CA GLU A 342 14.56 -32.34 -16.38
C GLU A 342 14.85 -31.29 -15.29
N ASN A 343 13.99 -30.28 -15.18
CA ASN A 343 14.10 -29.20 -14.20
C ASN A 343 13.19 -29.38 -12.97
N LYS A 344 12.67 -30.60 -12.76
CA LYS A 344 11.80 -30.94 -11.63
C LYS A 344 12.51 -30.73 -10.28
N GLY A 345 12.04 -29.75 -9.51
CA GLY A 345 12.54 -29.45 -8.16
C GLY A 345 13.61 -28.36 -8.10
N LYS A 346 14.05 -27.81 -9.24
CA LYS A 346 14.88 -26.60 -9.29
C LYS A 346 14.00 -25.35 -9.12
N THR A 347 14.54 -24.26 -8.57
CA THR A 347 13.84 -22.97 -8.57
C THR A 347 13.95 -22.27 -9.94
N LEU A 348 13.02 -21.37 -10.24
CA LEU A 348 13.01 -20.59 -11.50
C LEU A 348 14.28 -19.76 -11.73
N ASP A 349 15.01 -19.45 -10.65
CA ASP A 349 16.24 -18.67 -10.67
C ASP A 349 17.50 -19.56 -10.82
N GLU A 350 17.43 -20.85 -10.46
CA GLU A 350 18.48 -21.87 -10.69
C GLU A 350 18.48 -22.46 -12.11
N ILE A 351 17.37 -22.32 -12.85
CA ILE A 351 17.24 -22.87 -14.20
C ILE A 351 17.97 -21.94 -15.17
N ASP A 352 19.25 -22.15 -15.37
CA ASP A 352 20.02 -21.42 -16.39
C ASP A 352 19.75 -22.03 -17.79
N CYS A 353 18.52 -21.85 -18.27
CA CYS A 353 18.23 -22.03 -19.68
C CYS A 353 18.96 -20.93 -20.44
N GLU A 354 19.66 -21.28 -21.52
CA GLU A 354 20.39 -20.37 -22.41
C GLU A 354 19.48 -19.38 -23.19
N LEU A 355 18.49 -18.72 -22.57
CA LEU A 355 17.46 -17.93 -23.26
C LEU A 355 18.03 -16.92 -24.26
N GLU A 356 19.20 -16.34 -23.98
CA GLU A 356 19.88 -15.41 -24.88
C GLU A 356 20.14 -15.99 -26.27
N THR A 357 20.64 -17.22 -26.39
CA THR A 357 20.92 -17.86 -27.68
C THR A 357 19.64 -18.14 -28.46
N TRP A 358 18.52 -18.34 -27.75
CA TRP A 358 17.25 -18.74 -28.35
C TRP A 358 16.40 -17.55 -28.78
N VAL A 359 16.44 -16.42 -28.06
CA VAL A 359 15.89 -15.14 -28.53
C VAL A 359 16.64 -14.69 -29.79
N LYS A 360 17.98 -14.75 -29.77
CA LYS A 360 18.81 -14.44 -30.94
C LYS A 360 18.55 -15.37 -32.14
N ASN A 361 18.17 -16.62 -31.91
CA ASN A 361 17.83 -17.57 -33.00
C ASN A 361 16.40 -17.41 -33.54
N SER A 362 15.42 -17.03 -32.72
CA SER A 362 14.05 -16.75 -33.20
C SER A 362 13.98 -15.44 -34.01
N GLU A 363 14.80 -14.44 -33.68
CA GLU A 363 15.01 -13.24 -34.49
C GLU A 363 15.66 -13.58 -35.84
N LYS A 364 16.72 -14.41 -35.85
CA LYS A 364 17.37 -14.86 -37.09
C LYS A 364 16.42 -15.63 -38.02
N ASN A 365 15.56 -16.49 -37.48
CA ASN A 365 14.59 -17.25 -38.29
C ASN A 365 13.49 -16.38 -38.93
N ARG A 366 13.32 -15.11 -38.51
CA ARG A 366 12.46 -14.14 -39.21
C ARG A 366 13.14 -13.44 -40.38
N SER A 367 14.47 -13.49 -40.48
CA SER A 367 15.25 -12.88 -41.57
C SER A 367 15.29 -13.72 -42.86
N SER A 368 14.56 -14.84 -42.91
CA SER A 368 14.60 -15.81 -44.01
C SER A 368 13.20 -16.15 -44.57
N GLY A 369 12.25 -15.20 -44.49
CA GLY A 369 10.90 -15.35 -45.01
C GLY A 369 10.44 -14.10 -45.76
N SER A 370 10.71 -14.09 -47.08
CA SER A 370 10.15 -13.20 -48.11
C SER A 370 9.97 -11.72 -47.77
N GLU A 371 10.74 -10.86 -48.44
CA GLU A 371 10.32 -9.48 -48.71
C GLU A 371 8.90 -9.47 -49.30
N ILE A 372 7.98 -8.79 -48.61
CA ILE A 372 6.68 -8.41 -49.16
C ILE A 372 6.67 -6.89 -49.10
N ASP A 373 6.90 -6.26 -50.25
CA ASP A 373 6.72 -4.83 -50.42
C ASP A 373 5.26 -4.47 -50.10
N ILE A 374 5.06 -3.73 -49.02
CA ILE A 374 3.83 -2.96 -48.79
C ILE A 374 4.27 -1.51 -48.71
N ALA A 375 3.93 -0.75 -49.75
CA ALA A 375 4.36 0.62 -49.94
C ALA A 375 3.92 1.56 -48.81
N GLU A 376 4.73 2.58 -48.55
CA GLU A 376 4.40 3.69 -47.66
C GLU A 376 3.29 4.56 -48.28
N GLU A 377 2.02 4.30 -47.95
CA GLU A 377 0.98 5.32 -48.08
C GLU A 377 1.00 6.25 -46.86
N ASN A 378 1.45 7.47 -47.10
CA ASN A 378 1.37 8.59 -46.18
C ASN A 378 -0.07 8.84 -45.74
N ILE A 379 -0.38 8.70 -44.44
CA ILE A 379 -1.59 9.28 -43.84
C ILE A 379 -1.16 10.31 -42.80
N MET A 380 -1.44 11.57 -43.15
CA MET A 380 -1.06 12.78 -42.43
C MET A 380 -1.47 12.78 -40.97
N ASP A 381 -0.57 13.28 -40.11
CA ASP A 381 -0.95 13.90 -38.85
C ASP A 381 -2.01 14.97 -39.10
N LYS A 382 -3.17 14.82 -38.46
CA LYS A 382 -4.07 15.93 -38.16
C LYS A 382 -4.14 16.12 -36.67
N ASP A 383 -3.20 16.92 -36.18
CA ASP A 383 -3.46 17.73 -35.01
C ASP A 383 -4.78 18.49 -35.22
N SER A 384 -5.63 18.43 -34.21
CA SER A 384 -6.78 19.31 -34.08
C SER A 384 -6.87 19.70 -32.62
N GLU A 385 -6.16 20.78 -32.33
CA GLU A 385 -6.17 21.43 -31.03
C GLU A 385 -7.60 21.72 -30.60
N GLY A 386 -7.94 21.26 -29.40
CA GLY A 386 -9.22 21.49 -28.75
C GLY A 386 -8.97 22.03 -27.35
N GLU A 387 -8.33 23.19 -27.23
CA GLU A 387 -8.24 23.90 -25.96
C GLU A 387 -9.66 24.22 -25.45
N MET A 388 -10.08 23.56 -24.36
CA MET A 388 -11.00 24.19 -23.41
C MET A 388 -10.55 23.95 -21.98
N ALA A 389 -10.27 25.05 -21.30
CA ALA A 389 -9.76 25.07 -19.94
C ALA A 389 -10.86 24.70 -18.93
N ASP A 390 -10.81 23.49 -18.37
CA ASP A 390 -11.67 23.11 -17.25
C ASP A 390 -11.00 23.49 -15.92
N LYS A 391 -11.09 24.78 -15.59
CA LYS A 391 -10.76 25.30 -14.25
C LYS A 391 -11.80 24.79 -13.25
N ASN A 392 -11.59 23.60 -12.68
CA ASN A 392 -12.01 23.24 -11.31
C ASN A 392 -11.54 21.83 -10.94
N ASN A 393 -10.34 21.74 -10.34
CA ASN A 393 -9.99 20.55 -9.56
C ASN A 393 -9.48 20.97 -8.18
N SER A 394 -10.40 21.01 -7.22
CA SER A 394 -10.10 21.20 -5.81
C SER A 394 -9.46 19.92 -5.25
N ASP A 395 -8.13 19.82 -5.37
CA ASP A 395 -7.31 18.82 -4.68
C ASP A 395 -7.47 18.99 -3.15
N ASN A 396 -8.53 18.44 -2.55
CA ASN A 396 -8.70 18.37 -1.09
C ASN A 396 -9.82 17.42 -0.62
N THR A 397 -9.68 16.10 -0.88
CA THR A 397 -10.24 15.07 0.03
C THR A 397 -9.41 13.78 0.00
N ASP A 398 -8.43 13.64 0.91
CA ASP A 398 -7.83 12.36 1.26
C ASP A 398 -8.84 11.47 2.03
N LYS A 399 -9.81 10.90 1.32
CA LYS A 399 -10.72 9.85 1.79
C LYS A 399 -10.58 8.57 1.00
N ASP A 400 -9.35 8.04 0.95
CA ASP A 400 -9.11 6.62 0.73
C ASP A 400 -9.94 5.81 1.75
N THR A 401 -11.08 5.33 1.28
CA THR A 401 -11.99 4.45 2.00
C THR A 401 -12.01 3.15 1.21
N GLU A 402 -11.21 2.18 1.65
CA GLU A 402 -11.15 0.87 1.00
C GLU A 402 -12.53 0.21 1.06
N ILE A 403 -13.14 0.00 -0.11
CA ILE A 403 -14.34 -0.83 -0.22
C ILE A 403 -13.86 -2.28 -0.25
N GLY A 404 -13.67 -2.85 0.93
CA GLY A 404 -13.53 -4.29 1.10
C GLY A 404 -14.84 -4.97 0.72
N VAL A 405 -14.93 -5.49 -0.50
CA VAL A 405 -15.99 -6.42 -0.90
C VAL A 405 -15.48 -7.83 -0.59
N GLU A 406 -15.90 -8.39 0.55
CA GLU A 406 -15.67 -9.81 0.81
C GLU A 406 -16.51 -10.66 -0.14
N ASP A 407 -15.88 -11.64 -0.81
CA ASP A 407 -16.58 -12.62 -1.62
C ASP A 407 -17.36 -13.62 -0.74
N MET A 408 -18.63 -13.28 -0.46
CA MET A 408 -19.57 -14.22 0.14
C MET A 408 -20.16 -15.17 -0.90
N ALA A 409 -19.50 -16.33 -1.08
CA ALA A 409 -20.10 -17.48 -1.78
C ALA A 409 -21.33 -18.03 -1.02
N PRO A 410 -22.41 -18.46 -1.71
CA PRO A 410 -23.67 -18.82 -1.07
C PRO A 410 -23.62 -20.19 -0.37
N LYS A 411 -24.13 -20.26 0.87
CA LYS A 411 -24.26 -21.50 1.65
C LYS A 411 -25.58 -22.22 1.37
N THR A 412 -25.57 -23.23 0.51
CA THR A 412 -26.72 -24.14 0.35
C THR A 412 -26.74 -25.24 1.42
N LYS A 413 -27.83 -25.32 2.20
CA LYS A 413 -28.10 -26.45 3.12
C LYS A 413 -28.72 -27.63 2.35
N LYS A 414 -28.16 -28.84 2.49
CA LYS A 414 -28.89 -30.12 2.30
C LYS A 414 -28.47 -31.15 3.37
N ILE A 415 -29.34 -32.14 3.61
CA ILE A 415 -29.39 -32.95 4.83
C ILE A 415 -29.27 -34.46 4.52
N LYS A 416 -28.45 -35.16 5.34
CA LYS A 416 -28.42 -36.62 5.66
C LYS A 416 -28.03 -37.70 4.62
N LYS A 417 -27.00 -38.47 5.06
CA LYS A 417 -26.94 -39.95 5.29
C LYS A 417 -26.19 -40.88 4.29
N LYS A 418 -25.41 -41.80 4.92
CA LYS A 418 -24.88 -43.11 4.44
C LYS A 418 -23.77 -43.06 3.36
N LYS A 419 -22.81 -43.99 3.27
CA LYS A 419 -22.19 -45.00 4.20
C LYS A 419 -21.01 -45.66 3.44
N GLU A 420 -19.87 -45.99 4.09
CA GLU A 420 -18.82 -46.95 3.60
C GLU A 420 -18.08 -46.54 2.29
N THR A 421 -16.84 -46.93 1.92
CA THR A 421 -15.73 -47.73 2.49
C THR A 421 -14.37 -47.36 1.80
N LYS A 422 -13.21 -47.65 2.44
CA LYS A 422 -11.91 -48.23 1.93
C LYS A 422 -11.38 -47.94 0.49
N GLU A 423 -10.08 -47.97 0.15
CA GLU A 423 -8.77 -48.12 0.85
C GLU A 423 -7.58 -47.78 -0.11
N GLU A 424 -6.44 -47.32 0.45
CA GLU A 424 -5.03 -47.63 0.01
C GLU A 424 -4.53 -47.20 -1.41
N ASN A 425 -3.23 -47.10 -1.78
CA ASN A 425 -1.88 -47.47 -1.26
C ASN A 425 -0.81 -46.53 -1.94
N GLU A 426 0.51 -46.49 -1.69
CA GLU A 426 1.38 -46.56 -0.48
C GLU A 426 2.86 -46.21 -0.84
N LYS A 427 3.76 -45.96 0.15
CA LYS A 427 5.25 -46.18 0.13
C LYS A 427 6.15 -45.29 -0.80
N LYS A 428 7.48 -45.10 -0.59
CA LYS A 428 8.47 -45.29 0.53
C LYS A 428 9.84 -44.61 0.18
N GLY A 429 10.70 -44.39 1.20
CA GLY A 429 12.18 -44.14 1.07
C GLY A 429 12.59 -42.65 1.15
N ARG A 430 13.39 -42.08 2.08
CA ARG A 430 14.49 -42.52 3.00
C ARG A 430 15.85 -42.62 2.25
N MET A 431 16.99 -42.02 2.67
CA MET A 431 17.53 -41.71 4.02
C MET A 431 18.70 -40.66 4.00
N GLU A 432 18.75 -39.72 4.96
CA GLU A 432 19.92 -39.22 5.78
C GLU A 432 21.26 -38.69 5.12
N LYS A 433 22.10 -37.80 5.72
CA LYS A 433 22.19 -37.21 7.09
C LYS A 433 23.04 -35.92 7.21
N ALA A 434 22.74 -35.16 8.28
CA ALA A 434 23.53 -34.13 9.01
C ALA A 434 23.81 -32.76 8.33
N GLY A 435 24.09 -31.65 9.05
CA GLY A 435 23.81 -31.37 10.49
C GLY A 435 24.83 -30.46 11.23
N LYS A 436 24.40 -29.28 11.73
CA LYS A 436 25.05 -28.44 12.77
C LYS A 436 24.02 -27.49 13.43
N ASP A 437 23.94 -27.47 14.75
CA ASP A 437 22.99 -26.64 15.54
C ASP A 437 23.51 -25.23 15.87
N ARG A 438 22.57 -24.28 16.07
CA ARG A 438 22.60 -23.32 17.20
C ARG A 438 21.25 -22.60 17.42
N ASN A 439 20.63 -22.88 18.56
CA ASN A 439 19.67 -22.07 19.35
C ASN A 439 18.49 -21.38 18.65
N ILE A 440 17.34 -22.06 18.63
CA ILE A 440 16.01 -21.45 18.44
C ILE A 440 15.27 -21.36 19.79
N ILE A 441 14.66 -20.20 20.05
CA ILE A 441 13.84 -19.92 21.23
C ILE A 441 12.62 -20.85 21.28
N LYS A 442 12.36 -21.44 22.45
CA LYS A 442 11.28 -22.44 22.68
C LYS A 442 9.88 -21.88 22.39
N CYS A 443 9.26 -22.28 21.28
CA CYS A 443 7.80 -22.27 21.12
C CYS A 443 7.31 -23.36 20.15
N ARG A 444 6.19 -24.02 20.46
CA ARG A 444 5.63 -25.20 19.77
C ARG A 444 6.62 -26.37 19.64
N GLY A 445 6.96 -26.98 20.78
CA GLY A 445 7.95 -28.04 20.88
C GLY A 445 7.73 -29.19 19.88
N SER A 446 8.70 -29.35 18.98
CA SER A 446 8.77 -30.41 17.97
C SER A 446 8.56 -31.81 18.56
N TRP A 447 8.06 -32.73 17.73
CA TRP A 447 7.90 -34.13 18.07
C TRP A 447 9.15 -34.90 17.65
N ASN A 448 9.85 -35.48 18.63
CA ASN A 448 11.03 -36.31 18.39
C ASN A 448 10.63 -37.55 17.54
N GLY A 449 11.52 -38.06 16.68
CA GLY A 449 11.26 -39.24 15.85
C GLY A 449 10.79 -40.46 16.65
N LYS A 450 11.32 -40.66 17.87
CA LYS A 450 10.86 -41.71 18.80
C LYS A 450 9.42 -41.47 19.28
N GLN A 451 9.05 -40.23 19.63
CA GLN A 451 7.68 -39.86 20.00
C GLN A 451 6.71 -40.09 18.83
N LYS A 452 7.07 -39.64 17.61
CA LYS A 452 6.26 -39.86 16.40
C LYS A 452 6.04 -41.36 16.13
N ALA A 453 7.08 -42.19 16.22
CA ALA A 453 6.96 -43.63 15.99
C ALA A 453 6.00 -44.32 16.98
N VAL A 454 6.08 -43.96 18.28
CA VAL A 454 5.19 -44.49 19.32
C VAL A 454 3.74 -43.99 19.11
N MET A 455 3.54 -42.70 18.83
CA MET A 455 2.21 -42.14 18.55
C MET A 455 1.57 -42.76 17.29
N LEU A 456 2.34 -42.94 16.21
CA LEU A 456 1.87 -43.60 14.98
C LEU A 456 1.50 -45.08 15.21
N LYS A 457 2.18 -45.77 16.13
CA LYS A 457 1.84 -47.16 16.50
C LYS A 457 0.57 -47.23 17.36
N PHE A 458 0.45 -46.38 18.37
CA PHE A 458 -0.68 -46.40 19.32
C PHE A 458 -1.97 -45.79 18.72
N LEU A 459 -1.86 -44.63 18.06
CA LEU A 459 -3.00 -43.95 17.43
C LEU A 459 -3.29 -44.44 15.99
N LYS A 460 -2.69 -45.55 15.55
CA LYS A 460 -2.81 -46.09 14.18
C LYS A 460 -4.27 -46.16 13.70
N ASN A 461 -5.17 -46.66 14.53
CA ASN A 461 -6.60 -46.78 14.21
C ASN A 461 -7.32 -45.42 14.21
N HIS A 462 -6.96 -44.51 15.11
CA HIS A 462 -7.51 -43.15 15.15
C HIS A 462 -7.08 -42.32 13.92
N ILE A 463 -5.84 -42.52 13.45
CA ILE A 463 -5.30 -41.88 12.26
C ILE A 463 -5.94 -42.48 10.99
N LYS A 464 -6.01 -43.82 10.84
CA LYS A 464 -6.68 -44.46 9.67
C LYS A 464 -8.16 -44.06 9.56
N ASN A 465 -8.84 -43.81 10.69
CA ASN A 465 -10.26 -43.43 10.71
C ASN A 465 -10.54 -41.91 10.81
N LYS A 466 -9.50 -41.05 10.94
CA LYS A 466 -9.62 -39.61 11.21
C LYS A 466 -10.48 -39.23 12.43
N ILE A 467 -10.57 -40.10 13.44
CA ILE A 467 -11.33 -39.87 14.68
C ILE A 467 -10.37 -39.43 15.78
N SER A 468 -10.50 -38.19 16.25
CA SER A 468 -9.66 -37.67 17.34
C SER A 468 -9.84 -38.52 18.62
N PRO A 469 -8.76 -38.97 19.28
CA PRO A 469 -8.84 -39.79 20.47
C PRO A 469 -9.53 -39.05 21.63
N LYS A 470 -10.15 -39.84 22.51
CA LYS A 470 -10.71 -39.37 23.76
C LYS A 470 -9.58 -39.06 24.76
N LYS A 471 -9.93 -38.27 25.78
CA LYS A 471 -9.00 -37.83 26.82
C LYS A 471 -8.29 -39.01 27.48
N ASP A 472 -9.04 -40.07 27.77
CA ASP A 472 -8.57 -41.23 28.54
C ASP A 472 -7.57 -42.08 27.74
N GLU A 473 -7.73 -42.17 26.42
CA GLU A 473 -6.79 -42.83 25.50
C GLU A 473 -5.46 -42.07 25.41
N CYS A 474 -5.51 -40.73 25.38
CA CYS A 474 -4.32 -39.88 25.41
C CYS A 474 -3.57 -39.97 26.75
N VAL A 475 -4.31 -40.07 27.86
CA VAL A 475 -3.73 -40.23 29.20
C VAL A 475 -3.17 -41.64 29.41
N LYS A 476 -3.80 -42.68 28.81
CA LYS A 476 -3.26 -44.04 28.79
C LYS A 476 -1.89 -44.09 28.09
N LEU A 477 -1.75 -43.44 26.92
CA LEU A 477 -0.47 -43.32 26.21
C LEU A 477 0.61 -42.60 27.06
N GLN A 478 0.23 -41.56 27.80
CA GLN A 478 1.15 -40.88 28.73
C GLN A 478 1.60 -41.77 29.90
N ARG A 479 0.74 -42.69 30.36
CA ARG A 479 1.03 -43.62 31.46
C ARG A 479 1.89 -44.80 31.02
N GLU A 480 1.71 -45.29 29.78
CA GLU A 480 2.50 -46.39 29.21
C GLU A 480 3.92 -45.95 28.80
N HIS A 481 4.10 -44.67 28.46
CA HIS A 481 5.40 -44.11 28.06
C HIS A 481 5.71 -42.77 28.76
N PRO A 482 5.84 -42.76 30.11
CA PRO A 482 6.00 -41.53 30.88
C PRO A 482 7.25 -40.75 30.46
N ASP A 483 8.37 -41.42 30.22
CA ASP A 483 9.67 -40.82 29.90
C ASP A 483 9.66 -40.05 28.57
N LEU A 484 8.76 -40.41 27.64
CA LEU A 484 8.65 -39.78 26.33
C LEU A 484 7.62 -38.66 26.27
N PHE A 485 6.61 -38.65 27.16
CA PHE A 485 5.47 -37.73 27.08
C PHE A 485 5.23 -36.86 28.32
N LYS A 486 6.10 -36.92 29.35
CA LYS A 486 6.05 -36.11 30.59
C LYS A 486 5.81 -34.61 30.35
N GLU A 487 6.41 -34.04 29.30
CA GLU A 487 6.31 -32.61 28.97
C GLU A 487 5.15 -32.23 28.03
N LYS A 488 4.40 -33.22 27.50
CA LYS A 488 3.35 -32.99 26.50
C LYS A 488 1.97 -33.12 27.14
N LYS A 489 1.09 -32.12 26.97
CA LYS A 489 -0.30 -32.18 27.45
C LYS A 489 -1.13 -33.12 26.55
N TRP A 490 -2.12 -33.82 27.12
CA TRP A 490 -3.00 -34.75 26.39
C TRP A 490 -3.69 -34.11 25.16
N VAL A 491 -3.99 -32.80 25.23
CA VAL A 491 -4.54 -32.02 24.11
C VAL A 491 -3.57 -31.96 22.91
N GLN A 492 -2.26 -31.88 23.15
CA GLN A 492 -1.25 -31.88 22.08
C GLN A 492 -1.17 -33.26 21.41
N ILE A 493 -1.30 -34.34 22.19
CA ILE A 493 -1.39 -35.72 21.69
C ILE A 493 -2.66 -35.90 20.83
N LYS A 494 -3.80 -35.34 21.26
CA LYS A 494 -5.06 -35.38 20.49
C LYS A 494 -4.98 -34.67 19.14
N VAL A 495 -4.28 -33.53 19.07
CA VAL A 495 -4.14 -32.72 17.84
C VAL A 495 -3.17 -33.35 16.82
N PHE A 496 -2.32 -34.29 17.23
CA PHE A 496 -1.37 -34.98 16.36
C PHE A 496 -2.00 -35.71 15.16
N ILE A 497 -3.30 -36.03 15.21
CA ILE A 497 -4.03 -36.69 14.11
C ILE A 497 -4.34 -35.73 12.94
N HIS A 498 -4.17 -34.42 13.16
CA HIS A 498 -4.34 -33.38 12.15
C HIS A 498 -3.00 -32.81 11.64
N LEU A 499 -1.89 -33.51 11.93
CA LEU A 499 -0.52 -33.25 11.44
C LEU A 499 -0.08 -34.36 10.48
#